data_AF-A0A849FYI2-F1
#
_entry.id   AF-A0A849FYI2-F1
#
_cell.length_a   1.000
_cell.length_b   1.000
_cell.length_c   1.000
_cell.angle_alpha   90.00
_cell.angle_beta   90.00
_cell.angle_gamma   90.00
#
_symmetry.space_group_name_H-M   'P 1'
#
loop_
_entity.id
_entity.type
_entity.pdbx_description
1 polymer ?
#
loop_
_entity_poly.entity_id
_entity_poly.type
_entity_poly.pdbx_seq_one_letter_code
_entity_poly.pdbx_strand_id
1 'polypeptide(L)'
;MNPNRAIEISIQLAFVLLVAIVAFTSGGLLDTGDGIAHYQIARFSWSHPELFLHHWGKPLFTLLSSPFAQIGFNGMITFNLICAALTGYYLLKLSKSFSIERAWVALLCLF
;
A
#
# COMPACT_ATOMS: atom_id res chain seq x y z
N MET A 1 -21.18 -6.10 17.54
CA MET A 1 -20.64 -5.71 16.21
C MET A 1 -21.53 -6.35 15.15
N ASN A 2 -21.94 -5.65 14.08
CA ASN A 2 -22.72 -6.27 13.00
C ASN A 2 -21.91 -7.48 12.46
N PRO A 3 -22.45 -8.72 12.42
CA PRO A 3 -21.71 -9.90 12.00
C PRO A 3 -21.05 -9.75 10.62
N ASN A 4 -21.65 -8.99 9.71
CA ASN A 4 -21.08 -8.69 8.40
C ASN A 4 -19.78 -7.88 8.49
N ARG A 5 -19.64 -7.03 9.50
CA ARG A 5 -18.43 -6.20 9.71
C ARG A 5 -17.23 -7.03 10.16
N ALA A 6 -17.46 -8.05 10.97
CA ALA A 6 -16.39 -8.96 11.38
C ALA A 6 -15.84 -9.70 10.18
N ILE A 7 -16.75 -10.17 9.31
CA ILE A 7 -16.40 -10.90 8.08
C ILE A 7 -15.62 -10.00 7.12
N GLU A 8 -16.08 -8.78 6.85
CA GLU A 8 -15.39 -7.81 5.98
C GLU A 8 -13.95 -7.52 6.44
N ILE A 9 -13.77 -7.27 7.74
CA ILE A 9 -12.44 -7.00 8.31
C ILE A 9 -11.55 -8.24 8.22
N SER A 10 -12.09 -9.42 8.52
CA SER A 10 -11.33 -10.67 8.42
C SER A 10 -10.89 -10.96 6.98
N ILE A 11 -11.76 -10.73 5.99
CA ILE A 11 -11.41 -10.86 4.56
C ILE A 11 -10.30 -9.89 4.20
N GLN A 12 -10.42 -8.62 4.61
CA GLN A 12 -9.39 -7.62 4.35
C GLN A 12 -8.04 -7.99 4.96
N LEU A 13 -8.02 -8.41 6.23
CA LEU A 13 -6.80 -8.83 6.92
C LEU A 13 -6.18 -10.08 6.29
N ALA A 14 -7.00 -11.07 5.94
CA ALA A 14 -6.54 -12.28 5.27
C ALA A 14 -5.92 -11.96 3.90
N PHE A 15 -6.51 -11.03 3.16
CA PHE A 15 -5.99 -10.61 1.86
C PHE A 15 -4.67 -9.84 1.99
N VAL A 16 -4.60 -8.86 2.90
CA VAL A 16 -3.34 -8.12 3.17
C VAL A 16 -2.24 -9.07 3.63
N LEU A 17 -2.57 -10.06 4.46
CA LEU A 17 -1.63 -11.08 4.92
C LEU A 17 -1.15 -11.97 3.76
N LEU A 18 -2.05 -12.39 2.86
CA LEU A 18 -1.69 -13.15 1.67
C LEU A 18 -0.71 -12.37 0.79
N VAL A 19 -1.01 -11.10 0.49
CA VAL A 19 -0.11 -10.24 -0.31
C VAL A 19 1.21 -10.04 0.41
N ALA A 20 1.21 -9.85 1.73
CA ALA A 20 2.43 -9.72 2.51
C ALA A 20 3.29 -10.98 2.40
N ILE A 21 2.71 -12.17 2.59
CA ILE A 21 3.43 -13.44 2.45
C ILE A 21 4.05 -13.52 1.06
N VAL A 22 3.26 -13.34 0.00
CA VAL A 22 3.75 -13.39 -1.38
C VAL A 22 4.89 -12.40 -1.60
N ALA A 23 4.72 -11.14 -1.19
CA ALA A 23 5.70 -10.08 -1.42
C ALA A 23 7.03 -10.29 -0.66
N PHE A 24 6.99 -10.90 0.53
CA PHE A 24 8.20 -11.16 1.31
C PHE A 24 8.85 -12.52 1.02
N THR A 25 8.11 -13.49 0.46
CA THR A 25 8.66 -14.84 0.15
C THR A 25 9.02 -15.04 -1.32
N SER A 26 8.64 -14.13 -2.23
CA SER A 26 8.88 -14.28 -3.68
C SER A 26 10.35 -14.21 -4.12
N GLY A 27 11.30 -14.09 -3.19
CA GLY A 27 12.73 -14.26 -3.46
C GLY A 27 13.43 -13.06 -4.11
N GLY A 28 12.76 -11.94 -4.31
CA GLY A 28 13.37 -10.71 -4.86
C GLY A 28 12.34 -9.74 -5.43
N LEU A 29 12.82 -8.55 -5.82
CA LEU A 29 12.02 -7.54 -6.53
C LEU A 29 11.44 -8.15 -7.81
N LEU A 30 10.18 -8.58 -7.77
CA LEU A 30 9.36 -8.83 -8.95
C LEU A 30 8.85 -7.50 -9.52
N ASP A 31 9.74 -6.53 -9.64
CA ASP A 31 9.43 -5.20 -10.15
C ASP A 31 10.55 -4.77 -11.08
N THR A 32 10.26 -4.76 -12.38
CA THR A 32 11.16 -4.28 -13.43
C THR A 32 10.74 -2.90 -13.94
N GLY A 33 9.75 -2.28 -13.30
CA GLY A 33 9.12 -1.03 -13.72
C GLY A 33 9.27 0.09 -12.69
N ASP A 34 8.19 0.86 -12.53
CA ASP A 34 8.21 2.14 -11.81
C ASP A 34 8.51 2.00 -10.30
N GLY A 35 8.26 0.86 -9.66
CA GLY A 35 8.44 0.77 -8.20
C GLY A 35 9.92 0.77 -7.79
N ILE A 36 10.85 0.29 -8.64
CA ILE A 36 12.29 0.51 -8.42
C ILE A 36 12.62 1.99 -8.49
N ALA A 37 12.12 2.71 -9.52
CA ALA A 37 12.40 4.13 -9.69
C ALA A 37 11.86 4.94 -8.50
N HIS A 38 10.63 4.66 -8.06
CA HIS A 38 10.04 5.27 -6.88
C HIS A 38 10.82 4.97 -5.61
N TYR A 39 11.30 3.73 -5.43
CA TYR A 39 12.18 3.37 -4.31
C TYR A 39 13.48 4.17 -4.34
N GLN A 40 14.14 4.28 -5.49
CA GLN A 40 15.40 5.02 -5.62
C GLN A 40 15.19 6.50 -5.30
N ILE A 41 14.17 7.14 -5.88
CA ILE A 41 13.83 8.55 -5.61
C ILE A 41 13.56 8.75 -4.11
N ALA A 42 12.73 7.89 -3.49
CA ALA A 42 12.42 7.96 -2.07
C ALA A 42 13.66 7.75 -1.18
N ARG A 43 14.52 6.77 -1.49
CA ARG A 43 15.71 6.47 -0.70
C ARG A 43 16.74 7.61 -0.76
N PHE A 44 16.98 8.16 -1.95
CA PHE A 44 17.99 9.20 -2.17
C PHE A 44 17.49 10.62 -1.88
N SER A 45 16.19 10.83 -1.64
CA SER A 45 15.63 12.14 -1.32
C SER A 45 16.24 12.84 -0.09
N TRP A 46 16.78 12.07 0.85
CA TRP A 46 17.43 12.62 2.03
C TRP A 46 18.80 13.22 1.74
N SER A 47 19.53 12.70 0.74
CA SER A 47 20.81 13.24 0.28
C SER A 47 20.66 14.22 -0.88
N HIS A 48 19.58 14.10 -1.64
CA HIS A 48 19.20 14.93 -2.78
C HIS A 48 17.78 15.50 -2.57
N PRO A 49 17.63 16.56 -1.76
CA PRO A 49 16.31 17.07 -1.37
C PRO A 49 15.39 17.47 -2.54
N GLU A 50 15.95 17.80 -3.70
CA GLU A 50 15.21 18.04 -4.94
C GLU A 50 14.33 16.85 -5.35
N LEU A 51 14.72 15.63 -4.97
CA LEU A 51 13.96 14.41 -5.24
C LEU A 51 12.63 14.36 -4.48
N PHE A 52 12.48 15.06 -3.35
CA PHE A 52 11.19 15.18 -2.66
C PHE A 52 10.12 15.84 -3.52
N LEU A 53 10.52 16.75 -4.41
CA LEU A 53 9.62 17.49 -5.29
C LEU A 53 9.68 16.99 -6.74
N HIS A 54 10.44 15.92 -6.99
CA HIS A 54 10.57 15.37 -8.33
C HIS A 54 9.23 14.77 -8.80
N HIS A 55 8.71 15.30 -9.90
CA HIS A 55 7.38 14.96 -10.42
C HIS A 55 7.20 13.46 -10.67
N TRP A 56 8.23 12.78 -11.21
CA TRP A 56 8.19 11.33 -11.43
C TRP A 56 8.08 10.53 -10.12
N GLY A 57 8.62 11.06 -9.02
CA GLY A 57 8.56 10.44 -7.70
C GLY A 57 7.18 10.49 -7.06
N LYS A 58 6.32 11.40 -7.53
CA LYS A 58 5.05 11.83 -6.90
C LYS A 58 5.35 12.42 -5.50
N PRO A 59 5.48 13.75 -5.36
CA PRO A 59 6.03 14.38 -4.16
C PRO A 59 5.46 13.92 -2.82
N LEU A 60 4.14 13.79 -2.72
CA LEU A 60 3.49 13.30 -1.49
C LEU A 60 3.84 11.83 -1.19
N PHE A 61 3.86 10.98 -2.22
CA PHE A 61 4.29 9.59 -2.08
C PHE A 61 5.76 9.52 -1.67
N THR A 62 6.65 10.28 -2.32
CA THR A 62 8.08 10.32 -1.97
C THR A 62 8.28 10.75 -0.53
N LEU A 63 7.62 11.83 -0.09
CA LEU A 63 7.73 12.33 1.27
C LEU A 63 7.34 11.26 2.31
N LEU A 64 6.19 10.60 2.11
CA LEU A 64 5.66 9.61 3.06
C LEU A 64 6.38 8.26 3.01
N SER A 65 6.85 7.83 1.83
CA SER A 65 7.55 6.56 1.64
C SER A 65 9.05 6.65 1.96
N SER A 66 9.66 7.84 1.90
CA SER A 66 11.10 8.02 2.11
C SER A 66 11.65 7.50 3.44
N PRO A 67 10.95 7.56 4.60
CA PRO A 67 11.44 6.96 5.84
C PRO A 67 11.50 5.42 5.74
N PHE A 68 10.52 4.81 5.06
CA PHE A 68 10.46 3.37 4.84
C PHE A 68 11.51 2.91 3.84
N ALA A 69 11.78 3.71 2.80
CA ALA A 69 12.81 3.44 1.79
C ALA A 69 14.23 3.31 2.41
N GLN A 70 14.47 3.85 3.60
CA GLN A 70 15.76 3.71 4.30
C GLN A 70 16.03 2.27 4.80
N ILE A 71 14.98 1.48 5.01
CA ILE A 71 15.09 0.05 5.40
C ILE A 71 15.40 -0.82 4.16
N GLY A 72 15.31 -0.24 2.97
CA GLY A 72 15.47 -0.94 1.69
C GLY A 72 14.12 -1.16 1.02
N PHE A 73 14.11 -1.99 -0.02
CA PHE A 73 12.89 -2.25 -0.78
C PHE A 73 11.80 -2.93 0.06
N ASN A 74 12.18 -3.74 1.05
CA ASN A 74 11.24 -4.32 2.01
C ASN A 74 10.45 -3.25 2.77
N GLY A 75 11.06 -2.10 3.07
CA GLY A 75 10.34 -0.98 3.66
C GLY A 75 9.30 -0.39 2.71
N MET A 76 9.60 -0.31 1.41
CA MET A 76 8.62 0.11 0.40
C MET A 76 7.45 -0.86 0.29
N ILE A 77 7.70 -2.17 0.37
CA ILE A 77 6.65 -3.19 0.44
C ILE A 77 5.77 -2.94 1.67
N THR A 78 6.37 -2.73 2.84
CA THR A 78 5.62 -2.41 4.08
C THR A 78 4.77 -1.14 3.93
N PHE A 79 5.31 -0.08 3.35
CA PHE A 79 4.57 1.17 3.11
C PHE A 79 3.34 0.92 2.22
N ASN A 80 3.52 0.21 1.10
CA ASN A 80 2.41 -0.11 0.19
C ASN A 80 1.36 -1.01 0.86
N LEU A 81 1.76 -1.98 1.68
CA LEU A 81 0.82 -2.81 2.45
C LEU A 81 -0.01 -1.97 3.43
N ILE A 82 0.61 -0.99 4.10
CA ILE A 82 -0.10 -0.03 4.98
C ILE A 82 -1.10 0.79 4.15
N CYS A 83 -0.69 1.33 3.00
CA CYS A 83 -1.58 2.07 2.11
C CYS A 83 -2.77 1.21 1.66
N ALA A 84 -2.55 -0.04 1.29
CA ALA A 84 -3.64 -0.94 0.87
C ALA A 84 -4.59 -1.28 2.03
N ALA A 85 -4.06 -1.52 3.23
CA ALA A 85 -4.88 -1.72 4.42
C ALA A 85 -5.72 -0.48 4.78
N LEU A 86 -5.14 0.72 4.69
CA LEU A 86 -5.86 1.98 4.92
C LEU A 86 -6.94 2.21 3.85
N THR A 87 -6.61 1.98 2.59
CA THR A 87 -7.55 2.12 1.47
C THR A 87 -8.74 1.16 1.64
N GLY A 88 -8.50 -0.11 1.97
CA GLY A 88 -9.59 -1.06 2.24
C GLY A 88 -10.44 -0.66 3.44
N TYR A 89 -9.83 -0.13 4.50
CA TYR A 89 -10.57 0.37 5.66
C TYR A 89 -11.49 1.54 5.29
N TYR A 90 -10.98 2.53 4.56
CA TYR A 90 -11.79 3.68 4.12
C TYR A 90 -12.84 3.30 3.08
N LEU A 91 -12.57 2.33 2.22
CA LEU A 91 -13.53 1.81 1.25
C LEU A 91 -14.73 1.16 1.94
N LEU A 92 -14.49 0.31 2.96
CA LEU A 92 -15.55 -0.26 3.79
C LEU A 92 -16.29 0.77 4.65
N LYS A 93 -15.63 1.89 4.99
CA LYS A 93 -16.28 3.00 5.69
C LYS A 93 -17.18 3.79 4.76
N LEU A 94 -16.73 4.08 3.54
CA LEU A 94 -17.47 4.84 2.53
C LEU A 94 -18.65 4.06 1.97
N SER A 95 -18.50 2.76 1.73
CA SER A 95 -19.57 1.91 1.20
C SER A 95 -20.85 1.95 2.05
N LYS A 96 -20.72 2.16 3.36
CA LYS A 96 -21.84 2.34 4.30
C LYS A 96 -22.58 3.64 4.08
N SER A 97 -21.87 4.72 3.77
CA SER A 97 -22.49 6.01 3.43
C SER A 97 -23.27 5.95 2.12
N PHE A 98 -22.93 5.03 1.22
CA PHE A 98 -23.57 4.85 -0.08
C PHE A 98 -24.51 3.64 -0.16
N SER A 99 -24.80 2.97 0.97
CA SER A 99 -25.69 1.80 1.03
C SER A 99 -25.32 0.65 0.08
N ILE A 100 -24.02 0.43 -0.16
CA ILE A 100 -23.54 -0.64 -1.03
C ILE A 100 -23.53 -1.96 -0.26
N GLU A 101 -24.43 -2.87 -0.61
CA GLU A 101 -24.65 -4.15 0.11
C GLU A 101 -23.48 -5.16 0.00
N ARG A 102 -22.58 -4.99 -0.98
CA ARG A 102 -21.46 -5.93 -1.26
C ARG A 102 -20.11 -5.23 -1.36
N ALA A 103 -19.84 -4.33 -0.42
CA ALA A 103 -18.60 -3.55 -0.37
C ALA A 103 -17.32 -4.40 -0.35
N TRP A 104 -17.40 -5.63 0.16
CA TRP A 104 -16.27 -6.57 0.21
C TRP A 104 -15.74 -6.95 -1.18
N VAL A 105 -16.55 -6.86 -2.24
CA VAL A 105 -16.08 -7.10 -3.62
C VAL A 105 -15.04 -6.07 -4.03
N ALA A 106 -15.21 -4.82 -3.59
CA ALA A 106 -14.27 -3.75 -3.90
C ALA A 106 -12.91 -3.95 -3.21
N LEU A 107 -12.84 -4.77 -2.15
CA LEU A 107 -11.57 -5.19 -1.54
C LEU A 107 -10.77 -6.14 -2.45
N LEU A 108 -11.44 -6.89 -3.33
CA LEU A 108 -10.76 -7.77 -4.29
C LEU A 108 -10.11 -6.98 -5.44
N CYS A 109 -10.59 -5.77 -5.71
CA CYS A 109 -10.08 -4.90 -6.78
C CYS A 109 -8.98 -3.94 -6.30
N LEU A 110 -8.49 -4.11 -5.08
CA LEU A 110 -7.63 -3.15 -4.40
C LEU A 110 -6.14 -3.33 -4.74
N PHE A 111 -5.82 -4.31 -5.59
CA PHE A 111 -4.49 -4.73 -6.04
C PHE A 111 -4.60 -5.23 -7.49
#